data_AF-A0A9P1L0M8-F1
#
_entry.id   AF-A0A9P1L0M8-F1
#
_cell.length_a   1.000
_cell.length_b   1.000
_cell.length_c   1.000
_cell.angle_alpha   90.00
_cell.angle_beta   90.00
_cell.angle_gamma   90.00
#
_symmetry.space_group_name_H-M   'P 1'
#
loop_
_entity.id
_entity.type
_entity.pdbx_description
1 polymer ?
#
loop_
_entity_poly.entity_id
_entity_poly.type
_entity_poly.pdbx_seq_one_letter_code
_entity_poly.pdbx_strand_id
1 'polypeptide(L)'
;MFKDKIKRFKFFICGNIILATIIGIYAQGIASYIIGDSLSGYLYLYWLTILTVISIVLFLIVPILTYRFVKKSATKKQIFTLYLIANSFIGISTSMFSIFVLVMTCG
;
A
#
# COMPACT_ATOMS: atom_id res chain seq x y z
N MET A 1 11.36 -22.99 14.50
CA MET A 1 10.08 -22.40 14.94
C MET A 1 10.04 -20.86 14.94
N PHE A 2 10.98 -20.13 15.58
CA PHE A 2 11.00 -18.64 15.50
C PHE A 2 11.42 -18.10 14.12
N LYS A 3 12.42 -18.74 13.48
CA LYS A 3 12.86 -18.40 12.10
C LYS A 3 11.74 -18.53 11.06
N ASP A 4 10.85 -19.51 11.21
CA ASP A 4 9.70 -19.72 10.31
C ASP A 4 8.66 -18.60 10.42
N LYS A 5 8.39 -18.13 11.64
CA LYS A 5 7.49 -16.98 11.87
C LYS A 5 8.05 -15.70 11.25
N ILE A 6 9.38 -15.48 11.34
CA ILE A 6 10.05 -14.33 10.72
C ILE A 6 9.96 -14.40 9.19
N LYS A 7 10.17 -15.59 8.58
CA LYS A 7 10.10 -15.77 7.14
C LYS A 7 8.67 -15.54 6.61
N ARG A 8 7.65 -16.08 7.30
CA ARG A 8 6.23 -15.82 6.98
C ARG A 8 5.86 -14.35 7.14
N PHE A 9 6.37 -13.67 8.16
CA PHE A 9 6.11 -12.24 8.39
C PHE A 9 6.73 -11.35 7.31
N LYS A 10 7.97 -11.63 6.92
CA LYS A 10 8.63 -10.94 5.78
C LYS A 10 7.88 -11.15 4.48
N PHE A 11 7.42 -12.38 4.22
CA PHE A 11 6.61 -12.70 3.04
C PHE A 11 5.29 -11.93 3.05
N PHE A 12 4.61 -11.85 4.20
CA PHE A 12 3.37 -11.11 4.35
C PHE A 12 3.57 -9.61 4.10
N ILE A 13 4.61 -9.00 4.66
CA ILE A 13 4.93 -7.59 4.40
C ILE A 13 5.23 -7.35 2.93
N CYS A 14 6.08 -8.19 2.32
CA CYS A 14 6.46 -8.04 0.92
C CYS A 14 5.24 -8.15 0.01
N GLY A 15 4.38 -9.15 0.25
CA GLY A 15 3.12 -9.30 -0.47
C GLY A 15 2.18 -8.11 -0.29
N ASN A 16 2.11 -7.54 0.92
CA ASN A 16 1.28 -6.36 1.20
C ASN A 16 1.78 -5.12 0.44
N ILE A 17 3.09 -4.89 0.40
CA ILE A 17 3.70 -3.78 -0.35
C ILE A 17 3.43 -3.92 -1.85
N ILE A 18 3.64 -5.12 -2.40
CA ILE A 18 3.38 -5.39 -3.82
C ILE A 18 1.90 -5.16 -4.15
N LEU A 19 0.99 -5.69 -3.32
CA LEU A 19 -0.44 -5.53 -3.52
C LEU A 19 -0.88 -4.07 -3.42
N ALA A 20 -0.38 -3.33 -2.42
CA ALA A 20 -0.66 -1.91 -2.25
C ALA A 20 -0.18 -1.08 -3.44
N THR A 21 0.98 -1.45 -4.00
CA THR A 21 1.57 -0.82 -5.18
C THR A 21 0.72 -1.06 -6.42
N ILE A 22 0.27 -2.30 -6.65
CA ILE A 22 -0.62 -2.64 -7.76
C ILE A 22 -1.94 -1.88 -7.63
N ILE A 23 -2.56 -1.90 -6.45
CA ILE A 23 -3.82 -1.19 -6.20
C ILE A 23 -3.66 0.31 -6.40
N GLY A 24 -2.56 0.90 -5.92
CA GLY A 24 -2.32 2.35 -6.02
C GLY A 24 -2.01 2.83 -7.44
N ILE A 25 -1.24 2.05 -8.22
CA ILE A 25 -0.89 2.40 -9.62
C ILE A 25 -2.06 2.14 -10.55
N TYR A 26 -2.74 1.00 -10.40
CA TYR A 26 -3.84 0.60 -11.27
C TYR A 26 -5.22 1.02 -10.73
N ALA A 27 -5.28 1.92 -9.75
CA ALA A 27 -6.54 2.36 -9.12
C ALA A 27 -7.57 2.84 -10.15
N GLN A 28 -7.13 3.63 -11.14
CA GLN A 28 -7.99 4.07 -12.25
C GLN A 28 -8.48 2.90 -13.08
N GLY A 29 -7.58 2.01 -13.54
CA GLY A 29 -7.97 0.87 -14.37
C GLY A 29 -8.94 -0.08 -13.65
N ILE A 30 -8.74 -0.29 -12.35
CA ILE A 30 -9.64 -1.09 -11.52
C ILE A 30 -10.99 -0.37 -11.34
N ALA A 31 -11.00 0.93 -11.06
CA ALA A 31 -12.24 1.70 -10.93
C ALA A 31 -13.03 1.71 -12.25
N SER A 32 -12.35 1.88 -13.39
CA SER A 32 -12.95 1.82 -14.73
C SER A 32 -13.53 0.44 -15.02
N TYR A 33 -12.82 -0.63 -14.65
CA TYR A 33 -13.27 -2.00 -14.85
C TYR A 33 -14.51 -2.35 -14.01
N ILE A 34 -14.56 -1.89 -12.76
CA ILE A 34 -15.69 -2.16 -11.84
C ILE A 34 -16.97 -1.47 -12.30
N ILE A 35 -16.85 -0.30 -12.92
CA ILE A 35 -17.99 0.55 -13.31
C ILE A 35 -18.48 0.23 -14.71
N GLY A 36 -17.63 -0.33 -15.59
CA GLY A 36 -17.99 -0.68 -16.96
C GLY A 36 -18.43 0.53 -17.78
N ASP A 37 -19.33 0.35 -18.74
CA ASP A 37 -19.89 1.41 -19.60
C ASP A 37 -20.83 2.39 -18.85
N SER A 38 -21.04 2.21 -17.54
CA SER A 38 -21.90 3.10 -16.78
C SER A 38 -21.21 4.46 -16.55
N LEU A 39 -21.64 5.48 -17.29
CA LEU A 39 -21.10 6.85 -17.32
C LEU A 39 -21.40 7.65 -16.03
N SER A 40 -21.37 7.01 -14.88
CA SER A 40 -21.60 7.66 -13.58
C SER A 40 -20.27 8.15 -13.02
N GLY A 41 -19.81 9.31 -13.49
CA GLY A 41 -18.54 9.92 -13.04
C GLY A 41 -18.41 10.04 -11.52
N TYR A 42 -19.52 10.20 -10.81
CA TYR A 42 -19.57 10.17 -9.34
C TYR A 42 -19.19 8.82 -8.73
N LEU A 43 -19.69 7.71 -9.28
CA LEU A 43 -19.33 6.36 -8.82
C LEU A 43 -17.87 6.06 -9.13
N TYR A 44 -17.35 6.57 -10.24
CA TYR A 44 -15.94 6.43 -10.62
C TYR A 44 -15.00 7.12 -9.63
N LEU A 45 -15.29 8.38 -9.32
CA LEU A 45 -14.54 9.12 -8.30
C LEU A 45 -14.64 8.46 -6.92
N TYR A 46 -15.82 7.92 -6.56
CA TYR A 46 -16.01 7.24 -5.29
C TYR A 46 -15.16 5.96 -5.19
N TRP A 47 -15.20 5.10 -6.20
CA TRP A 47 -14.38 3.87 -6.26
C TRP A 47 -12.89 4.16 -6.31
N LEU A 48 -12.49 5.17 -7.09
CA LEU A 48 -11.10 5.60 -7.15
C LEU A 48 -10.62 6.07 -5.77
N THR A 49 -11.41 6.88 -5.08
CA THR A 49 -11.08 7.36 -3.72
C THR A 49 -10.93 6.20 -2.75
N ILE A 50 -11.85 5.22 -2.78
CA ILE A 50 -11.77 4.02 -1.92
C ILE A 50 -10.47 3.25 -2.18
N LEU A 51 -10.13 2.98 -3.44
CA LEU A 51 -8.90 2.25 -3.80
C LEU A 51 -7.64 3.01 -3.36
N THR A 52 -7.65 4.33 -3.50
CA THR A 52 -6.56 5.22 -3.07
C THR A 52 -6.37 5.17 -1.55
N VAL A 53 -7.46 5.29 -0.79
CA VAL A 53 -7.45 5.20 0.68
C VAL A 53 -6.97 3.82 1.14
N ILE A 54 -7.43 2.75 0.49
CA ILE A 54 -6.99 1.38 0.80
C ILE A 54 -5.47 1.24 0.59
N SER A 55 -4.93 1.74 -0.53
CA SER A 55 -3.48 1.69 -0.80
C SER A 55 -2.68 2.42 0.28
N ILE A 56 -3.10 3.63 0.67
CA ILE A 56 -2.45 4.42 1.72
C ILE A 56 -2.50 3.70 3.08
N VAL A 57 -3.66 3.14 3.44
CA VAL A 57 -3.83 2.40 4.69
C VAL A 57 -2.94 1.15 4.72
N LEU A 58 -2.83 0.41 3.60
CA LEU A 58 -1.92 -0.73 3.51
C LEU A 58 -0.46 -0.28 3.75
N PHE A 59 -0.03 0.83 3.15
CA PHE A 59 1.31 1.37 3.38
C PHE A 59 1.55 1.78 4.83
N LEU A 60 0.55 2.31 5.54
CA LEU A 60 0.63 2.68 6.96
C LEU A 60 0.66 1.46 7.90
N ILE A 61 -0.03 0.37 7.54
CA ILE A 61 -0.04 -0.86 8.35
C ILE A 61 1.34 -1.51 8.38
N VAL A 62 2.09 -1.46 7.27
CA VAL A 62 3.43 -2.09 7.18
C VAL A 62 4.42 -1.59 8.24
N PRO A 63 4.68 -0.29 8.46
CA PRO A 63 5.60 0.17 9.50
C PRO A 63 5.08 -0.16 10.91
N ILE A 64 3.76 -0.10 11.15
CA ILE A 64 3.15 -0.47 12.44
C ILE A 64 3.40 -1.95 12.77
N LEU A 65 3.14 -2.84 11.79
CA LEU A 65 3.38 -4.27 11.94
C LEU A 65 4.87 -4.54 12.17
N THR A 66 5.73 -3.89 11.38
CA THR A 66 7.17 -4.08 11.46
C THR A 66 7.70 -3.61 12.83
N TYR A 67 7.22 -2.48 13.35
CA TYR A 67 7.56 -1.98 14.69
C TYR A 67 7.15 -2.96 15.79
N ARG A 68 5.92 -3.47 15.72
CA ARG A 68 5.41 -4.47 16.68
C ARG A 68 6.23 -5.76 16.65
N PHE A 69 6.71 -6.17 15.47
CA PHE A 69 7.51 -7.36 15.30
C PHE A 69 8.94 -7.19 15.83
N VAL A 70 9.56 -6.02 15.61
CA VAL A 70 10.90 -5.70 16.14
C VAL A 70 10.91 -5.61 17.66
N LYS A 71 9.90 -4.97 18.26
CA LYS A 71 9.71 -4.96 19.72
C LYS A 71 9.67 -6.38 20.31
N LYS A 72 9.14 -7.35 19.55
CA LYS A 72 8.96 -8.73 19.99
C LYS A 72 10.14 -9.66 19.71
N SER A 73 11.08 -9.28 18.85
CA SER A 73 12.08 -10.21 18.28
C SER A 73 13.55 -9.84 18.51
N ALA A 74 13.86 -8.72 19.19
CA ALA A 74 15.24 -8.23 19.38
C ALA A 74 16.06 -8.25 18.07
N THR A 75 15.39 -8.03 16.93
CA THR A 75 16.02 -8.09 15.61
C THR A 75 16.93 -6.87 15.43
N LYS A 76 18.11 -7.05 14.80
CA LYS A 76 19.10 -5.99 14.54
C LYS A 76 18.43 -4.71 14.02
N LYS A 77 18.46 -3.63 14.81
CA LYS A 77 17.85 -2.32 14.51
C LYS A 77 18.13 -1.82 13.08
N GLN A 78 19.34 -2.04 12.55
CA GLN A 78 19.71 -1.65 11.19
C GLN A 78 18.82 -2.25 10.09
N ILE A 79 18.49 -3.54 10.16
CA ILE A 79 17.68 -4.22 9.11
C ILE A 79 16.24 -3.68 9.14
N PHE A 80 15.74 -3.34 10.33
CA PHE A 80 14.44 -2.71 10.50
C PHE A 80 14.40 -1.30 9.93
N THR A 81 15.41 -0.47 10.24
CA THR A 81 15.52 0.89 9.72
C THR A 81 15.56 0.89 8.20
N LEU A 82 16.29 -0.05 7.58
CA LEU A 82 16.40 -0.16 6.13
C LEU A 82 15.07 -0.54 5.46
N TYR A 83 14.31 -1.46 6.06
CA TYR A 83 12.94 -1.79 5.60
C TYR A 83 11.98 -0.61 5.75
N LEU A 84 12.09 0.15 6.83
CA LEU A 84 11.21 1.28 7.10
C LEU A 84 11.50 2.45 6.15
N ILE A 85 12.78 2.69 5.84
CA ILE A 85 13.20 3.67 4.82
C ILE A 85 12.71 3.23 3.44
N ALA A 86 12.96 1.99 3.03
CA ALA A 86 12.53 1.48 1.73
C ALA A 86 11.00 1.56 1.58
N ASN A 87 10.27 1.16 2.61
CA ASN A 87 8.81 1.23 2.61
C ASN A 87 8.28 2.66 2.63
N SER A 88 8.99 3.59 3.27
CA SER A 88 8.65 5.03 3.19
C SER A 88 8.91 5.57 1.80
N PHE A 89 10.04 5.23 1.17
CA PHE A 89 10.38 5.71 -0.17
C PHE A 89 9.36 5.23 -1.22
N ILE A 90 9.05 3.92 -1.18
CA ILE A 90 8.07 3.30 -2.07
C ILE A 90 6.67 3.85 -1.75
N GLY A 91 6.29 3.86 -0.48
CA GLY A 91 4.96 4.33 -0.05
C GLY A 91 4.70 5.80 -0.36
N ILE A 92 5.68 6.69 -0.18
CA ILE A 92 5.57 8.11 -0.54
C ILE A 92 5.43 8.24 -2.06
N SER A 93 6.29 7.56 -2.83
CA SER A 93 6.24 7.62 -4.30
C SER A 93 4.89 7.12 -4.85
N THR A 94 4.41 5.99 -4.35
CA THR A 94 3.11 5.42 -4.75
C THR A 94 1.94 6.28 -4.27
N SER A 95 1.99 6.83 -3.05
CA SER A 95 0.92 7.69 -2.54
C SER A 95 0.85 9.01 -3.30
N MET A 96 1.99 9.63 -3.62
CA MET A 96 2.05 10.84 -4.44
C MET A 96 1.49 10.59 -5.84
N PHE A 97 1.83 9.43 -6.45
CA PHE A 97 1.27 9.04 -7.74
C PHE A 97 -0.26 8.82 -7.67
N SER A 98 -0.73 8.11 -6.66
CA SER A 98 -2.17 7.83 -6.50
C SER A 98 -2.98 9.10 -6.22
N ILE A 99 -2.45 10.04 -5.44
CA ILE A 99 -3.06 11.36 -5.21
C ILE A 99 -3.03 12.22 -6.47
N PHE A 100 -1.92 12.23 -7.21
CA PHE A 100 -1.82 12.96 -8.48
C PHE A 100 -2.88 12.48 -9.47
N VAL A 101 -3.05 11.16 -9.57
CA VAL A 101 -4.06 10.50 -10.39
C VAL A 101 -5.48 10.88 -9.94
N LEU A 102 -5.74 10.90 -8.63
CA LEU A 102 -7.02 11.33 -8.06
C LEU A 102 -7.34 12.79 -8.43
N VAL A 103 -6.37 13.69 -8.26
CA VAL A 103 -6.53 15.13 -8.56
C VAL A 103 -6.77 15.36 -10.06
N MET A 104 -6.01 14.69 -10.93
CA MET A 104 -6.21 14.72 -12.38
C MET A 104 -7.58 14.19 -12.82
N THR A 105 -8.21 13.35 -12.01
CA THR A 105 -9.53 12.78 -12.31
C THR A 105 -10.67 13.66 -11.78
N CYS A 106 -10.42 14.45 -10.73
CA CYS A 106 -11.40 15.39 -10.16
C CYS A 106 -11.41 16.77 -10.85
N GLY A 107 -10.38 17.14 -11.60
CA GLY A 107 -10.29 18.38 -12.38
C GLY A 107 -10.66 18.18 -13.84
#